data_AF-A0A097R2C6-F1
#
_entry.id   AF-A0A097R2C6-F1
#
_cell.length_a   1.000
_cell.length_b   1.000
_cell.length_c   1.000
_cell.angle_alpha   90.00
_cell.angle_beta   90.00
_cell.angle_gamma   90.00
#
_symmetry.space_group_name_H-M   'P 1'
#
loop_
_entity.id
_entity.type
_entity.pdbx_description
1 polymer ?
#
loop_
_entity_poly.entity_id
_entity_poly.type
_entity_poly.pdbx_seq_one_letter_code
_entity_poly.pdbx_strand_id
1 'polypeptide(L)' 'MKEKHWSKTELKDVPPYAIVGGNPAKLIRYRFSDADIVRILALNIYSRPEAEIEKIKLLLSSNDLDALERVLV' A
#
# COMPACT_ATOMS: atom_id res chain seq x y z
N MET A 1 -24.88 -31.96 -8.81
CA MET A 1 -24.47 -30.54 -8.79
C MET A 1 -24.10 -30.20 -7.35
N LYS A 2 -22.82 -29.98 -7.03
CA LYS A 2 -22.39 -29.57 -5.68
C LYS A 2 -22.04 -28.10 -5.74
N GLU A 3 -22.97 -27.26 -5.30
CA GLU A 3 -22.75 -25.83 -5.11
C GLU A 3 -21.65 -25.67 -4.07
N LYS A 4 -20.44 -25.34 -4.54
CA LYS A 4 -19.32 -24.99 -3.69
C LYS A 4 -19.69 -23.67 -2.99
N HIS A 5 -20.21 -23.79 -1.77
CA HIS A 5 -20.25 -22.71 -0.79
C HIS A 5 -18.80 -22.21 -0.60
N TRP A 6 -18.39 -21.21 -1.38
CA TRP A 6 -17.17 -20.46 -1.10
C TRP A 6 -17.45 -19.67 0.18
N SER A 7 -17.01 -20.21 1.32
CA SER A 7 -17.00 -19.48 2.59
C SER A 7 -16.26 -18.18 2.36
N LYS A 8 -17.03 -17.10 2.32
CA LYS A 8 -16.59 -15.72 2.23
C LYS A 8 -15.79 -15.46 3.50
N THR A 9 -14.47 -15.65 3.44
CA THR A 9 -13.59 -15.36 4.57
C THR A 9 -13.71 -13.86 4.84
N GLU A 10 -14.31 -13.49 5.97
CA GLU A 10 -14.43 -12.08 6.35
C GLU A 10 -13.02 -11.51 6.51
N LEU A 11 -12.59 -10.74 5.51
CA LEU A 11 -11.42 -9.90 5.61
C LEU A 11 -11.78 -8.81 6.62
N LYS A 12 -11.37 -9.00 7.88
CA LYS A 12 -11.29 -7.90 8.83
C LYS A 12 -10.52 -6.76 8.14
N ASP A 13 -10.95 -5.52 8.33
CA ASP A 13 -10.33 -4.34 7.70
C ASP A 13 -8.81 -4.41 7.80
N VAL A 14 -8.15 -4.44 6.64
CA VAL A 14 -6.69 -4.52 6.55
C VAL A 14 -6.15 -3.10 6.56
N PRO A 15 -5.34 -2.70 7.56
CA PRO A 15 -4.76 -1.38 7.59
C PRO A 15 -3.88 -1.09 6.37
N PRO A 16 -3.73 0.18 5.93
CA PRO A 16 -2.82 0.53 4.84
C PRO A 16 -1.40 -0.01 5.09
N TYR A 17 -0.79 -0.57 4.05
CA TYR A 17 0.56 -1.15 4.10
C TYR A 17 0.76 -2.30 5.12
N ALA A 18 -0.32 -2.85 5.68
CA ALA A 18 -0.26 -4.08 6.46
C ALA A 18 0.00 -5.29 5.57
N ILE A 19 0.94 -6.14 5.99
CA ILE A 19 1.14 -7.48 5.46
C ILE A 19 0.29 -8.42 6.33
N VAL A 20 -0.71 -9.04 5.71
CA VAL A 20 -1.57 -10.05 6.34
C VAL A 20 -1.35 -11.43 5.72
N GLY A 21 -1.61 -12.49 6.46
CA GLY A 21 -1.56 -13.85 5.93
C GLY A 21 -2.25 -14.88 6.81
N GLY A 22 -2.43 -16.09 6.27
CA GLY A 22 -3.15 -17.19 6.91
C GLY A 22 -4.65 -17.24 6.54
N ASN A 23 -5.30 -18.34 6.92
CA ASN A 23 -6.75 -18.50 6.83
C ASN A 23 -7.31 -18.88 8.22
N PRO A 24 -7.97 -17.95 8.94
CA PRO A 24 -8.28 -16.57 8.57
C PRO A 24 -7.07 -15.64 8.58
N ALA A 25 -7.12 -14.57 7.79
CA ALA A 25 -6.02 -13.61 7.65
C ALA A 25 -5.73 -12.89 8.98
N LYS A 26 -4.45 -12.86 9.37
CA LYS A 26 -3.94 -12.13 10.54
C LYS A 26 -2.85 -11.14 10.13
N LEU A 27 -2.75 -10.03 10.85
CA LEU A 27 -1.65 -9.08 10.70
C LEU A 27 -0.31 -9.75 11.03
N ILE A 28 0.62 -9.70 10.08
CA ILE A 28 1.99 -10.22 10.26
C ILE A 28 2.90 -9.06 10.65
N ARG A 29 2.94 -7.99 9.85
CA ARG A 29 3.75 -6.79 10.07
C ARG A 29 3.34 -5.68 9.10
N TYR A 30 3.88 -4.48 9.27
CA TYR A 30 3.76 -3.41 8.29
C TYR A 30 4.95 -3.43 7.31
N ARG A 31 4.74 -2.94 6.08
CA ARG A 31 5.80 -2.79 5.07
C ARG A 31 6.78 -1.68 5.43
N PHE A 32 6.27 -0.62 6.04
CA PHE A 32 7.02 0.58 6.43
C PHE A 32 6.72 0.92 7.89
N SER A 33 7.45 1.89 8.45
CA SER A 33 7.13 2.43 9.77
C SER A 33 5.80 3.19 9.74
N ASP A 34 5.11 3.32 10.88
CA ASP A 34 3.86 4.09 10.96
C ASP A 34 4.04 5.55 10.48
N ALA A 35 5.19 6.16 10.78
CA ALA A 35 5.52 7.51 10.32
C ALA A 35 5.63 7.59 8.79
N ASP A 36 6.30 6.62 8.17
CA ASP A 36 6.44 6.56 6.70
C ASP A 36 5.11 6.26 6.02
N ILE A 37 4.25 5.43 6.62
CA ILE A 37 2.91 5.16 6.09
C ILE A 37 2.10 6.44 6.01
N VAL A 38 2.11 7.26 7.07
CA VAL A 38 1.42 8.55 7.09
C VAL A 38 1.95 9.48 6.00
N ARG A 39 3.28 9.56 5.84
CA ARG A 39 3.93 10.37 4.79
C ARG A 39 3.50 9.91 3.39
N ILE A 40 3.58 8.62 3.11
CA ILE A 40 3.22 8.05 1.79
C ILE A 40 1.72 8.26 1.50
N LEU A 41 0.86 8.07 2.50
CA LEU A 41 -0.58 8.31 2.35
C LEU A 41 -0.88 9.79 2.06
N ALA A 42 -0.15 10.72 2.68
CA ALA A 42 -0.30 12.16 2.42
C ALA A 42 0.10 12.55 1.00
N LEU A 43 1.07 11.86 0.39
CA LEU A 43 1.52 12.13 -0.97
C LEU A 43 0.47 11.81 -2.04
N ASN A 44 -0.51 10.94 -1.72
CA ASN A 44 -1.62 10.52 -2.58
C ASN A 44 -1.18 10.24 -4.04
N ILE A 45 -0.11 9.47 -4.19
CA ILE A 45 0.63 9.27 -5.44
C ILE A 45 -0.29 8.79 -6.57
N TYR A 46 -1.23 7.91 -6.26
CA TYR A 46 -2.17 7.33 -7.24
C TYR A 46 -3.20 8.32 -7.78
N SER A 47 -3.46 9.44 -7.10
CA SER A 47 -4.40 10.47 -7.55
C SER A 47 -3.75 11.54 -8.42
N ARG A 48 -2.43 11.44 -8.67
CA ARG A 48 -1.66 12.44 -9.42
C ARG A 48 -1.72 12.20 -10.93
N PRO A 49 -1.51 13.25 -11.76
CA PRO A 49 -1.48 13.11 -13.21
C PRO A 49 -0.30 12.26 -13.68
N GLU A 50 -0.48 11.56 -14.80
CA GLU A 50 0.49 10.60 -15.33
C GLU A 50 1.87 11.21 -15.59
N ALA A 51 1.93 12.45 -16.08
CA ALA A 51 3.19 13.16 -16.33
C ALA A 51 4.06 13.32 -15.06
N GLU A 52 3.44 13.47 -13.89
CA GLU A 52 4.16 13.54 -12.61
C GLU A 52 4.62 12.16 -12.18
N ILE A 53 3.76 11.14 -12.36
CA ILE A 53 4.09 9.75 -12.10
C ILE A 53 5.31 9.32 -12.94
N GLU A 54 5.37 9.71 -14.21
CA GLU A 54 6.49 9.38 -15.09
C GLU A 54 7.84 9.89 -14.58
N LYS A 55 7.88 11.10 -14.03
CA LYS A 55 9.11 11.69 -13.46
C LYS A 55 9.58 10.94 -12.22
N ILE A 56 8.64 10.47 -11.40
CA ILE A 56 8.95 9.75 -10.14
C ILE A 56 9.06 8.23 -10.33
N LYS A 57 8.78 7.66 -11.51
CA LYS A 57 8.82 6.19 -11.76
C LYS A 57 10.13 5.55 -11.25
N LEU A 58 11.26 6.22 -11.46
CA LEU A 58 12.57 5.79 -10.98
C LEU A 58 12.69 5.84 -9.45
N LEU A 59 12.15 6.89 -8.82
CA LEU A 59 12.12 7.06 -7.36
C LEU A 59 11.15 6.10 -6.67
N LEU A 60 10.05 5.73 -7.31
CA LEU A 60 9.12 4.71 -6.80
C LEU A 60 9.75 3.32 -6.72
N SER A 61 10.79 3.08 -7.52
CA SER A 61 11.56 1.83 -7.52
C SER A 61 12.75 1.88 -6.54
N SER A 62 13.07 3.05 -6.00
CA SER A 62 14.05 3.21 -4.94
C SER A 62 13.36 3.24 -3.57
N ASN A 63 14.13 3.06 -2.50
CA ASN A 63 13.63 3.14 -1.11
C ASN A 63 13.85 4.55 -0.51
N ASP A 64 13.87 5.59 -1.35
CA ASP A 64 14.13 6.98 -0.96
C ASP A 64 12.84 7.80 -0.87
N LEU A 65 12.19 7.74 0.31
CA LEU A 65 10.97 8.50 0.57
C LEU A 65 11.23 10.01 0.63
N ASP A 66 12.38 10.44 1.15
CA ASP A 66 12.72 11.87 1.22
C ASP A 66 12.88 12.50 -0.16
N ALA A 67 13.43 11.76 -1.12
CA ALA A 67 13.53 12.23 -2.50
C ALA A 67 12.15 12.33 -3.15
N LEU A 68 11.27 11.37 -2.87
CA LEU A 68 9.90 11.36 -3.38
C LEU A 68 9.09 12.55 -2.86
N GLU A 69 9.20 12.86 -1.57
CA GLU A 69 8.55 14.03 -0.98
C GLU A 69 9.05 15.33 -1.60
N ARG A 70 10.36 15.51 -1.81
CA ARG A 70 10.91 16.74 -2.42
C ARG A 70 10.42 17.00 -3.85
N VAL A 71 10.04 15.96 -4.58
CA VAL A 71 9.53 16.10 -5.96
C VAL A 71 8.03 16.36 -5.98
N LEU A 72 7.30 15.87 -4.97
CA LEU A 72 5.84 15.86 -4.96
C LEU A 72 5.19 16.91 -4.05
N VAL A 73 5.95 17.50 -3.14
CA VAL A 73 5.61 18.63 -2.25
C VAL A 73 6.17 19.91 -2.86
#